data_AF-A0A1S2UA85-F1
#
_entry.id   AF-A0A1S2UA85-F1
#
_cell.length_a   1.000
_cell.length_b   1.000
_cell.length_c   1.000
_cell.angle_alpha   90.00
_cell.angle_beta   90.00
_cell.angle_gamma   90.00
#
_symmetry.space_group_name_H-M   'P 1'
#
loop_
_entity.id
_entity.type
_entity.pdbx_description
1 polymer ?
#
loop_
_entity_poly.entity_id
_entity_poly.type
_entity_poly.pdbx_seq_one_letter_code
_entity_poly.pdbx_strand_id
1 'polypeptide(L)'
;MMVLRAVLVASALFASTAYSETTPNAALKDDLRQATTNRALAQSLWAENNDACLTRDTSSLVGVMSAANKQLHAQSGYSAFSACRQMLTDILFINGGCYTGKLTQDELQHSRDNWEQDRTACDEQIANPSAISPEDQSEAEWEAEQRKAGTSESDIELMRTIRRS
;
A
#
# COMPACT_ATOMS: atom_id res chain seq x y z
N MET A 1 71.89 21.41 -5.58
CA MET A 1 70.78 21.57 -4.61
C MET A 1 69.54 22.00 -5.38
N MET A 2 68.64 21.05 -5.63
CA MET A 2 67.30 21.26 -6.19
C MET A 2 66.33 21.63 -5.07
N VAL A 3 65.39 22.56 -5.31
CA VAL A 3 64.01 22.47 -4.79
C VAL A 3 63.04 23.11 -5.78
N LEU A 4 62.27 22.27 -6.47
CA LEU A 4 61.02 22.64 -7.16
C LEU A 4 59.97 23.08 -6.13
N ARG A 5 59.17 24.11 -6.44
CA ARG A 5 57.87 24.32 -5.80
C ARG A 5 56.76 24.17 -6.83
N ALA A 6 56.05 23.05 -6.74
CA ALA A 6 54.84 22.76 -7.49
C ALA A 6 53.68 23.58 -6.92
N VAL A 7 52.91 24.22 -7.80
CA VAL A 7 51.64 24.87 -7.47
C VAL A 7 50.54 23.84 -7.67
N LEU A 8 49.92 23.39 -6.56
CA LEU A 8 48.73 22.54 -6.58
C LEU A 8 47.50 23.46 -6.62
N VAL A 9 46.78 23.43 -7.75
CA VAL A 9 45.44 24.03 -7.87
C VAL A 9 44.44 22.97 -7.41
N ALA A 10 43.92 23.13 -6.19
CA ALA A 10 42.83 22.30 -5.68
C ALA A 10 41.52 22.73 -6.36
N SER A 11 41.04 21.93 -7.30
CA SER A 11 39.69 22.10 -7.87
C SER A 11 38.69 21.47 -6.92
N ALA A 12 37.92 22.29 -6.21
CA ALA A 12 36.79 21.84 -5.41
C ALA A 12 35.65 21.41 -6.36
N LEU A 13 35.51 20.10 -6.56
CA LEU A 13 34.32 19.52 -7.17
C LEU A 13 33.17 19.64 -6.16
N PHE A 14 32.35 20.68 -6.30
CA PHE A 14 31.03 20.73 -5.68
C PHE A 14 30.12 19.76 -6.44
N ALA A 15 30.10 18.50 -6.00
CA ALA A 15 29.03 17.58 -6.33
C ALA A 15 27.79 18.02 -5.53
N SER A 16 27.00 18.92 -6.11
CA SER A 16 25.65 19.22 -5.63
C SER A 16 24.78 18.00 -5.90
N THR A 17 24.69 17.09 -4.93
CA THR A 17 23.60 16.11 -4.87
C THR A 17 22.31 16.90 -4.69
N ALA A 18 21.63 17.18 -5.79
CA ALA A 18 20.27 17.69 -5.75
C ALA A 18 19.38 16.57 -5.17
N TYR A 19 19.20 16.58 -3.85
CA TYR A 19 18.02 15.99 -3.26
C TYR A 19 16.86 16.86 -3.73
N SER A 20 16.09 16.35 -4.69
CA SER A 20 14.76 16.91 -4.94
C SER A 20 13.98 16.71 -3.65
N GLU A 21 13.89 17.75 -2.83
CA GLU A 21 12.90 17.84 -1.75
C GLU A 21 11.52 17.74 -2.41
N THR A 22 10.95 16.54 -2.38
CA THR A 22 9.55 16.36 -2.72
C THR A 22 8.76 17.15 -1.70
N THR A 23 8.28 18.33 -2.08
CA THR A 23 7.42 19.12 -1.19
C THR A 23 6.23 18.25 -0.75
N PRO A 24 5.80 18.29 0.52
CA PRO A 24 4.74 17.42 1.06
C PRO A 24 3.46 17.40 0.20
N ASN A 25 3.16 18.52 -0.45
CA ASN A 25 2.00 18.68 -1.32
C ASN A 25 2.13 17.92 -2.66
N ALA A 26 3.34 17.75 -3.18
CA ALA A 26 3.60 16.95 -4.38
C ALA A 26 3.52 15.45 -4.07
N ALA A 27 4.05 15.03 -2.92
CA ALA A 27 3.97 13.64 -2.45
C ALA A 27 2.51 13.19 -2.24
N LEU A 28 1.69 14.00 -1.54
CA LEU A 28 0.27 13.70 -1.35
C LEU A 28 -0.50 13.60 -2.68
N LYS A 29 -0.15 14.45 -3.66
CA LYS A 29 -0.79 14.43 -4.99
C LYS A 29 -0.43 13.17 -5.78
N ASP A 30 0.83 12.76 -5.74
CA ASP A 30 1.27 11.52 -6.40
C ASP A 30 0.64 10.29 -5.73
N ASP A 31 0.57 10.27 -4.40
CA ASP A 31 -0.12 9.25 -3.61
C ASP A 31 -1.61 9.17 -3.93
N LEU A 32 -2.32 10.31 -4.02
CA LEU A 32 -3.74 10.33 -4.39
C LEU A 32 -3.98 9.79 -5.79
N ARG A 33 -3.10 10.12 -6.75
CA ARG A 33 -3.17 9.57 -8.11
C ARG A 33 -2.97 8.06 -8.09
N GLN A 34 -1.99 7.59 -7.31
CA GLN A 34 -1.71 6.17 -7.14
C GLN A 34 -2.91 5.45 -6.49
N ALA A 35 -3.51 6.03 -5.46
CA ALA A 35 -4.69 5.52 -4.78
C ALA A 35 -5.89 5.38 -5.72
N THR A 36 -6.15 6.41 -6.53
CA THR A 36 -7.22 6.40 -7.54
C THR A 36 -6.99 5.30 -8.58
N THR A 37 -5.73 5.12 -8.99
CA THR A 37 -5.34 4.05 -9.93
C THR A 37 -5.54 2.67 -9.30
N ASN A 38 -5.11 2.48 -8.05
CA ASN A 38 -5.28 1.23 -7.32
C ASN A 38 -6.76 0.88 -7.16
N ARG A 39 -7.60 1.84 -6.76
CA ARG A 39 -9.05 1.67 -6.63
C ARG A 39 -9.68 1.18 -7.93
N ALA A 40 -9.42 1.89 -9.03
CA ALA A 40 -10.00 1.55 -10.33
C ALA A 40 -9.53 0.17 -10.82
N LEU A 41 -8.23 -0.12 -10.70
CA LEU A 41 -7.69 -1.43 -11.04
C LEU A 41 -8.31 -2.52 -10.18
N ALA A 42 -8.36 -2.33 -8.85
CA ALA A 42 -8.90 -3.31 -7.94
C ALA A 42 -10.37 -3.63 -8.24
N GLN A 43 -11.20 -2.62 -8.50
CA GLN A 43 -12.61 -2.84 -8.85
C GLN A 43 -12.76 -3.71 -10.11
N SER A 44 -11.94 -3.45 -11.14
CA SER A 44 -11.92 -4.27 -12.36
C SER A 44 -11.48 -5.70 -12.07
N LEU A 45 -10.36 -5.86 -11.35
CA LEU A 45 -9.79 -7.17 -11.04
C LEU A 45 -10.67 -8.00 -10.11
N TRP A 46 -11.42 -7.38 -9.20
CA TRP A 46 -12.38 -8.06 -8.35
C TRP A 46 -13.51 -8.68 -9.17
N ALA A 47 -14.06 -7.95 -10.13
CA ALA A 47 -15.08 -8.47 -11.03
C ALA A 47 -14.54 -9.62 -11.91
N GLU A 48 -13.37 -9.44 -12.50
CA GLU A 48 -12.69 -10.46 -13.32
C GLU A 48 -12.35 -11.71 -12.50
N ASN A 49 -11.85 -11.55 -11.28
CA ASN A 49 -11.54 -12.65 -10.39
C ASN A 49 -12.77 -13.48 -10.06
N ASN A 50 -13.90 -12.83 -9.74
CA ASN A 50 -15.14 -13.51 -9.39
C ASN A 50 -15.66 -14.34 -10.58
N ASP A 51 -15.66 -13.78 -11.79
CA ASP A 51 -16.06 -14.51 -12.99
C ASP A 51 -15.13 -15.70 -13.29
N ALA A 52 -13.81 -15.47 -13.24
CA ALA A 52 -12.81 -16.50 -13.45
C ALA A 52 -12.88 -17.63 -12.40
N CYS A 53 -13.22 -17.29 -11.15
CA CYS A 53 -13.40 -18.26 -10.08
C CYS A 53 -14.62 -19.17 -10.33
N LEU A 54 -15.74 -18.58 -10.77
CA LEU A 54 -16.96 -19.32 -11.08
C LEU A 54 -16.79 -20.23 -12.30
N THR A 55 -16.09 -19.75 -13.32
CA THR A 55 -15.84 -20.50 -14.57
C THR A 55 -14.62 -21.41 -14.50
N ARG A 56 -13.85 -21.34 -13.40
CA ARG A 56 -12.56 -22.02 -13.21
C ARG A 56 -11.54 -21.71 -14.31
N ASP A 57 -11.59 -20.49 -14.83
CA ASP A 57 -10.62 -20.01 -15.81
C ASP A 57 -9.30 -19.66 -15.11
N THR A 58 -8.42 -20.66 -15.03
CA THR A 58 -7.10 -20.51 -14.39
C THR A 58 -6.18 -19.54 -15.14
N SER A 59 -6.38 -19.35 -16.45
CA SER A 59 -5.59 -18.38 -17.22
C SER A 59 -5.95 -16.95 -16.80
N SER A 60 -7.25 -16.67 -16.68
CA SER A 60 -7.74 -15.38 -16.19
C SER A 60 -7.33 -15.14 -14.74
N LEU A 61 -7.39 -16.16 -13.87
CA LEU A 61 -6.91 -16.04 -12.49
C LEU A 61 -5.41 -15.67 -12.42
N VAL A 62 -4.55 -16.26 -13.26
CA VAL A 62 -3.13 -15.89 -13.34
C VAL A 62 -2.96 -14.45 -13.83
N GLY A 63 -3.77 -14.01 -14.81
CA GLY A 63 -3.79 -12.64 -15.30
C GLY A 63 -4.09 -11.63 -14.19
N VAL A 64 -5.16 -11.89 -13.43
CA VAL A 64 -5.55 -11.09 -12.26
C VAL A 64 -4.41 -11.00 -11.23
N MET A 65 -3.84 -12.14 -10.84
CA MET A 65 -2.74 -12.19 -9.87
C MET A 65 -1.51 -11.41 -10.37
N SER A 66 -1.17 -11.54 -11.65
CA SER A 66 -0.05 -10.82 -12.25
C SER A 66 -0.26 -9.31 -12.26
N ALA A 67 -1.46 -8.86 -12.63
CA ALA A 67 -1.82 -7.44 -12.67
C ALA A 67 -1.76 -6.81 -11.27
N ALA A 68 -2.36 -7.45 -10.26
CA ALA A 68 -2.33 -6.97 -8.88
C ALA A 68 -0.91 -6.92 -8.32
N ASN A 69 -0.12 -7.99 -8.47
CA ASN A 69 1.27 -8.02 -8.02
C ASN A 69 2.14 -6.96 -8.70
N LYS A 70 2.00 -6.78 -10.03
CA LYS A 70 2.73 -5.75 -10.76
C LYS A 70 2.43 -4.36 -10.19
N GLN A 71 1.16 -4.07 -9.91
CA GLN A 71 0.76 -2.79 -9.33
C GLN A 71 1.30 -2.60 -7.90
N LEU A 72 1.27 -3.64 -7.07
CA LEU A 72 1.79 -3.60 -5.71
C LEU A 72 3.33 -3.45 -5.68
N HIS A 73 4.06 -4.11 -6.58
CA HIS A 73 5.51 -3.99 -6.68
C HIS A 73 5.98 -2.64 -7.23
N ALA A 74 5.16 -1.97 -8.05
CA ALA A 74 5.44 -0.63 -8.52
C ALA A 74 5.30 0.43 -7.40
N GLN A 75 4.65 0.09 -6.28
CA GLN A 75 4.44 0.99 -5.15
C GLN A 75 5.58 0.84 -4.13
N SER A 76 6.26 1.95 -3.83
CA SER A 76 7.30 2.01 -2.80
C SER A 76 6.83 2.84 -1.60
N GLY A 77 7.17 2.39 -0.39
CA GLY A 77 6.99 3.16 0.83
C GLY A 77 5.56 3.14 1.39
N TYR A 78 5.38 3.97 2.42
CA TYR A 78 4.09 4.24 3.04
C TYR A 78 3.21 5.06 2.08
N SER A 79 1.90 4.82 2.12
CA SER A 79 0.91 5.68 1.45
C SER A 79 -0.16 6.12 2.43
N ALA A 80 -0.55 7.39 2.36
CA ALA A 80 -1.70 7.93 3.10
C ALA A 80 -3.03 7.26 2.72
N PHE A 81 -3.05 6.48 1.63
CA PHE A 81 -4.23 5.80 1.09
C PHE A 81 -4.09 4.27 1.20
N SER A 82 -3.78 3.80 2.42
CA SER A 82 -3.50 2.39 2.67
C SER A 82 -4.64 1.45 2.27
N ALA A 83 -5.91 1.86 2.44
CA ALA A 83 -7.06 1.02 2.10
C ALA A 83 -7.13 0.75 0.59
N CYS A 84 -6.79 1.74 -0.24
CA CYS A 84 -6.74 1.55 -1.69
C CYS A 84 -5.66 0.55 -2.12
N ARG A 85 -4.56 0.44 -1.36
CA ARG A 85 -3.57 -0.62 -1.56
C ARG A 85 -4.10 -1.97 -1.07
N GLN A 86 -4.81 -2.01 0.06
CA GLN A 86 -5.36 -3.26 0.60
C GLN A 86 -6.39 -3.91 -0.30
N MET A 87 -7.19 -3.14 -1.03
CA MET A 87 -8.08 -3.68 -2.06
C MET A 87 -7.34 -4.57 -3.09
N LEU A 88 -6.08 -4.27 -3.44
CA LEU A 88 -5.26 -5.13 -4.32
C LEU A 88 -4.80 -6.40 -3.60
N THR A 89 -4.51 -6.32 -2.30
CA THR A 89 -4.18 -7.48 -1.46
C THR A 89 -5.38 -8.42 -1.30
N ASP A 90 -6.58 -7.88 -1.12
CA ASP A 90 -7.82 -8.66 -1.05
C ASP A 90 -8.01 -9.51 -2.29
N ILE A 91 -7.78 -8.91 -3.47
CA ILE A 91 -7.83 -9.62 -4.76
C ILE A 91 -6.83 -10.77 -4.78
N LEU A 92 -5.59 -10.56 -4.33
CA LEU A 92 -4.58 -11.62 -4.30
C LEU A 92 -5.00 -12.77 -3.38
N PHE A 93 -5.59 -12.46 -2.23
CA PHE A 93 -6.08 -13.46 -1.28
C PHE A 93 -7.18 -14.32 -1.90
N ILE A 94 -8.25 -13.70 -2.40
CA ILE A 94 -9.38 -14.42 -3.01
C ILE A 94 -8.93 -15.18 -4.27
N ASN A 95 -8.05 -14.58 -5.08
CA ASN A 95 -7.53 -15.20 -6.29
C ASN A 95 -6.75 -16.47 -5.99
N GLY A 96 -5.82 -16.43 -5.03
CA GLY A 96 -5.05 -17.61 -4.63
C GLY A 96 -5.94 -18.74 -4.11
N GLY A 97 -6.99 -18.39 -3.37
CA GLY A 97 -7.98 -19.34 -2.91
C GLY A 97 -8.82 -19.96 -4.04
N CYS A 98 -9.25 -19.17 -5.02
CA CYS A 98 -9.92 -19.64 -6.23
C CYS A 98 -9.01 -20.51 -7.10
N TYR A 99 -7.75 -20.11 -7.27
CA TYR A 99 -6.76 -20.83 -8.08
C TYR A 99 -6.43 -22.21 -7.50
N THR A 100 -6.34 -22.30 -6.16
CA THR A 100 -6.07 -23.58 -5.48
C THR A 100 -7.33 -24.41 -5.23
N GLY A 101 -8.53 -23.82 -5.37
CA GLY A 101 -9.81 -24.45 -5.09
C GLY A 101 -10.03 -24.74 -3.60
N LYS A 102 -9.43 -23.95 -2.70
CA LYS A 102 -9.35 -24.26 -1.26
C LYS A 102 -10.17 -23.35 -0.34
N LEU A 103 -10.93 -22.40 -0.87
CA LEU A 103 -11.70 -21.49 -0.01
C LEU A 103 -12.96 -22.16 0.53
N THR A 104 -13.09 -22.13 1.85
CA THR A 104 -14.32 -22.42 2.56
C THR A 104 -15.33 -21.29 2.36
N GLN A 105 -16.61 -21.55 2.66
CA GLN A 105 -17.66 -20.54 2.55
C GLN A 105 -17.45 -19.38 3.54
N ASP A 106 -16.90 -19.66 4.73
CA ASP A 106 -16.61 -18.63 5.73
C ASP A 106 -15.46 -17.72 5.27
N GLU A 107 -14.40 -18.27 4.67
CA GLU A 107 -13.30 -17.47 4.09
C GLU A 107 -13.77 -16.62 2.91
N LEU A 108 -14.69 -17.15 2.08
CA LEU A 108 -15.32 -16.39 1.00
C LEU A 108 -16.13 -15.21 1.53
N GLN A 109 -16.92 -15.44 2.58
CA GLN A 109 -17.72 -14.38 3.19
C GLN A 109 -16.82 -13.32 3.82
N HIS A 110 -15.83 -13.74 4.61
CA HIS A 110 -14.87 -12.84 5.23
C HIS A 110 -14.11 -11.99 4.19
N SER A 111 -13.69 -12.60 3.08
CA SER A 111 -13.04 -11.86 1.99
C SER A 111 -13.95 -10.82 1.34
N ARG A 112 -15.27 -11.09 1.23
CA ARG A 112 -16.24 -10.12 0.72
C ARG A 112 -16.47 -8.97 1.69
N ASP A 113 -16.53 -9.26 2.97
CA ASP A 113 -16.73 -8.26 4.02
C ASP A 113 -15.50 -7.33 4.09
N ASN A 114 -14.29 -7.89 4.05
CA ASN A 114 -13.05 -7.11 3.99
C ASN A 114 -12.99 -6.24 2.73
N TRP A 115 -13.30 -6.81 1.56
CA TRP A 115 -13.36 -6.05 0.31
C TRP A 115 -14.29 -4.84 0.40
N GLU A 116 -15.49 -5.02 0.98
CA GLU A 116 -16.47 -3.93 1.11
C GLU A 116 -15.99 -2.84 2.08
N GLN A 117 -15.36 -3.26 3.19
CA GLN A 117 -14.74 -2.37 4.15
C GLN A 117 -13.61 -1.55 3.52
N ASP A 118 -12.66 -2.22 2.85
CA ASP A 118 -11.50 -1.56 2.25
C ASP A 118 -11.88 -0.70 1.04
N ARG A 119 -12.89 -1.10 0.27
CA ARG A 119 -13.48 -0.24 -0.77
C ARG A 119 -14.03 1.05 -0.17
N THR A 120 -14.80 0.94 0.90
CA THR A 120 -15.42 2.11 1.55
C THR A 120 -14.34 3.01 2.17
N ALA A 121 -13.38 2.42 2.88
CA ALA A 121 -12.26 3.17 3.46
C ALA A 121 -11.39 3.85 2.38
N CYS A 122 -11.15 3.18 1.25
CA CYS A 122 -10.45 3.80 0.11
C CYS A 122 -11.23 4.99 -0.47
N ASP A 123 -12.55 4.85 -0.63
CA ASP A 123 -13.42 5.94 -1.09
C ASP A 123 -13.36 7.14 -0.14
N GLU A 124 -13.39 6.89 1.17
CA GLU A 124 -13.27 7.93 2.20
C GLU A 124 -11.89 8.60 2.19
N GLN A 125 -10.81 7.83 2.07
CA GLN A 125 -9.44 8.35 1.99
C GLN A 125 -9.24 9.22 0.74
N ILE A 126 -9.77 8.79 -0.41
CA ILE A 126 -9.73 9.57 -1.66
C ILE A 126 -10.60 10.84 -1.58
N ALA A 127 -11.78 10.75 -0.95
CA ALA A 127 -12.68 11.89 -0.79
C ALA A 127 -12.14 12.93 0.20
N ASN A 128 -11.39 12.48 1.21
CA ASN A 128 -10.77 13.33 2.23
C ASN A 128 -9.25 13.10 2.29
N PRO A 129 -8.48 13.52 1.26
CA PRO A 129 -7.04 13.37 1.24
C PRO A 129 -6.43 14.12 2.43
N SER A 130 -5.91 13.38 3.40
CA SER A 130 -5.15 13.96 4.50
C SER A 130 -3.71 13.46 4.40
N ALA A 131 -2.75 14.34 4.63
CA ALA A 131 -1.33 13.99 4.66
C ALA A 131 -0.93 13.29 5.97
N ILE A 132 -1.89 12.80 6.77
CA ILE A 132 -1.60 12.20 8.06
C ILE A 132 -0.81 10.92 7.79
N SER A 133 0.50 11.05 7.93
CA SER A 133 1.39 9.92 8.13
C SER A 133 0.91 9.21 9.41
N PRO A 134 0.98 7.88 9.55
CA PRO A 134 0.67 7.21 10.80
C PRO A 134 1.62 7.73 11.88
N GLU A 135 2.78 8.26 11.50
CA GLU A 135 3.73 8.91 12.40
C GLU A 135 3.14 10.17 13.07
N ASP A 136 2.11 10.81 12.49
CA ASP A 136 1.44 11.99 13.05
C ASP A 136 0.20 11.63 13.89
N GLN A 137 -0.29 10.40 13.83
CA GLN A 137 -1.36 9.92 14.70
C GLN A 137 -0.74 9.49 16.03
N SER A 138 -1.12 10.15 17.13
CA SER A 138 -0.59 9.79 18.45
C SER A 138 -0.97 8.35 18.79
N GLU A 139 -0.10 7.64 19.52
CA GLU A 139 -0.42 6.26 19.92
C GLU A 139 -1.76 6.15 20.66
N ALA A 140 -2.12 7.17 21.44
CA ALA A 140 -3.40 7.23 22.13
C ALA A 140 -4.58 7.29 21.17
N GLU A 141 -4.48 8.05 20.07
CA GLU A 141 -5.52 8.11 19.03
C GLU A 141 -5.61 6.80 18.26
N TRP A 142 -4.46 6.22 17.88
CA TRP A 142 -4.43 4.94 17.17
C TRP A 142 -5.03 3.81 18.02
N GLU A 143 -4.68 3.71 19.32
CA GLU A 143 -5.25 2.71 20.21
C GLU A 143 -6.75 2.89 20.45
N ALA A 144 -7.21 4.14 20.59
CA ALA A 144 -8.63 4.43 20.75
C ALA A 144 -9.42 3.96 19.51
N GLU A 145 -8.82 4.08 18.33
CA GLU A 145 -9.41 3.65 17.06
C GLU A 145 -9.44 2.12 16.94
N GLN A 146 -8.38 1.41 17.38
CA GLN A 146 -8.38 -0.06 17.44
C GLN A 146 -9.42 -0.61 18.42
N ARG A 147 -9.58 0.02 19.59
CA ARG A 147 -10.64 -0.33 20.57
C ARG A 147 -12.02 -0.12 19.97
N LYS A 148 -12.23 0.99 19.25
CA LYS A 148 -13.49 1.29 18.57
C LYS A 148 -13.80 0.27 17.46
N ALA A 149 -12.76 -0.23 16.78
CA ALA A 149 -12.86 -1.30 15.79
C ALA A 149 -13.10 -2.70 16.38
N GLY A 150 -13.17 -2.84 17.72
CA GLY A 150 -13.41 -4.12 18.39
C GLY A 150 -12.17 -5.04 18.46
N THR A 151 -10.98 -4.50 18.24
CA THR A 151 -9.73 -5.24 18.36
C THR A 151 -9.46 -5.59 19.82
N SER A 152 -8.97 -6.80 20.09
CA SER A 152 -8.66 -7.25 21.45
C SER A 152 -7.46 -6.49 22.04
N GLU A 153 -7.43 -6.25 23.35
CA GLU A 153 -6.29 -5.55 23.99
C GLU A 153 -4.96 -6.28 23.78
N SER A 154 -4.98 -7.61 23.65
CA SER A 154 -3.78 -8.40 23.31
C SER A 154 -3.27 -8.12 21.90
N ASP A 155 -4.18 -7.95 20.92
CA ASP A 155 -3.80 -7.62 19.54
C ASP A 155 -3.34 -6.17 19.42
N ILE A 156 -3.93 -5.26 20.20
CA ILE A 156 -3.50 -3.87 20.31
C ILE A 156 -2.07 -3.79 20.85
N GLU A 157 -1.74 -4.54 21.90
CA GLU A 157 -0.37 -4.58 22.46
C GLU A 157 0.65 -5.13 21.45
N LEU A 158 0.29 -6.19 20.73
CA LEU A 158 1.12 -6.77 19.69
C LEU A 158 1.38 -5.76 18.56
N MET A 159 0.33 -5.11 18.07
CA MET A 159 0.44 -4.10 17.02
C MET A 159 1.20 -2.84 17.48
N ARG A 160 1.07 -2.44 18.75
CA ARG A 160 1.88 -1.37 19.36
C ARG A 160 3.37 -1.72 19.32
N THR A 161 3.71 -2.97 19.66
CA THR A 161 5.10 -3.45 19.64
C THR A 161 5.69 -3.43 18.23
N ILE A 162 4.91 -3.82 17.21
CA ILE A 162 5.31 -3.79 15.79
C ILE A 162 5.49 -2.35 15.30
N ARG A 163 4.64 -1.41 15.73
CA ARG A 163 4.72 0.00 15.33
C ARG A 163 5.96 0.71 15.88
N ARG A 164 6.49 0.24 17.02
CA ARG A 164 7.66 0.81 17.70
C ARG A 164 8.99 0.16 17.30
N SER A 165 8.98 -0.91 16.50
CA SER A 165 10.17 -1.65 16.04
C SER A 165 10.63 -1.20 14.66
#